data_AF-A0A7W1Q5L1-F1
#
_entry.id   AF-A0A7W1Q5L1-F1
#
_cell.length_a   1.000
_cell.length_b   1.000
_cell.length_c   1.000
_cell.angle_alpha   90.00
_cell.angle_beta   90.00
_cell.angle_gamma   90.00
#
_symmetry.space_group_name_H-M   'P 1'
#
loop_
_entity.id
_entity.type
_entity.pdbx_description
1 polymer ?
#
loop_
_entity_poly.entity_id
_entity_poly.type
_entity_poly.pdbx_seq_one_letter_code
_entity_poly.pdbx_strand_id
1 'polypeptide(L)' 'MSIQQDTTSSDRKSHNGKLAEPGDKLIDYYTWMLRIRSFEEQTIRAYRQGLAGGYLHVYEGME' A
#
# COMPACT_ATOMS: atom_id res chain seq x y z
N MET A 1 -12.63 41.67 41.35
CA MET A 1 -11.94 40.37 41.32
C MET A 1 -12.38 39.68 40.03
N SER A 2 -11.58 39.84 38.96
CA SER A 2 -11.93 39.45 37.59
C SER A 2 -11.46 38.02 37.33
N ILE A 3 -12.35 37.13 36.92
CA ILE A 3 -12.00 35.81 36.41
C ILE A 3 -12.61 35.73 35.01
N GLN A 4 -11.81 36.15 34.02
CA GLN A 4 -12.08 35.88 32.61
C GLN A 4 -11.68 34.44 32.35
N GLN A 5 -12.66 33.62 31.95
CA GLN A 5 -12.42 32.26 31.49
C GLN A 5 -11.83 32.35 30.08
N ASP A 6 -10.54 32.02 29.95
CA ASP A 6 -9.87 31.85 28.66
C ASP A 6 -10.54 30.68 27.92
N THR A 7 -11.41 31.02 26.97
CA THR A 7 -11.87 30.07 25.95
C THR A 7 -10.72 29.82 24.98
N THR A 8 -9.81 28.93 25.36
CA THR A 8 -8.86 28.34 24.41
C THR A 8 -9.63 27.46 23.44
N SER A 9 -10.22 28.09 22.42
CA SER A 9 -10.79 27.41 21.26
C SER A 9 -9.63 26.78 20.50
N SER A 10 -9.32 25.54 20.88
CA SER A 10 -8.38 24.67 20.16
C SER A 10 -8.94 24.47 18.76
N ASP A 11 -8.31 25.13 17.81
CA ASP A 11 -8.60 25.08 16.39
C ASP A 11 -8.36 23.64 15.89
N ARG A 12 -9.38 22.78 16.02
CA ARG A 12 -9.34 21.41 15.50
C ARG A 12 -9.33 21.52 13.98
N LYS A 13 -8.13 21.58 13.41
CA LYS A 13 -7.92 21.39 11.97
C LYS A 13 -8.54 20.06 11.57
N SER A 14 -9.74 20.13 11.01
CA SER A 14 -10.36 19.01 10.31
C SER A 14 -9.44 18.64 9.16
N HIS A 15 -8.75 17.50 9.25
CA HIS A 15 -8.09 16.87 8.11
C HIS A 15 -9.19 16.42 7.15
N ASN A 16 -9.68 17.36 6.35
CA ASN A 16 -10.65 17.09 5.30
C ASN A 16 -9.97 16.15 4.29
N GLY A 17 -10.36 14.88 4.32
CA GLY A 17 -9.70 13.76 3.67
C GLY A 17 -9.60 13.95 2.16
N LYS A 18 -8.45 14.45 1.71
CA LYS A 18 -7.99 14.33 0.32
C LYS A 18 -7.26 13.00 0.19
N LEU A 19 -7.99 11.89 0.17
CA LEU A 19 -7.41 10.53 0.13
C LEU A 19 -7.99 9.67 -1.01
N ALA A 20 -8.33 10.29 -2.14
CA ALA A 20 -8.54 9.54 -3.38
C ALA A 20 -7.35 9.82 -4.29
N GLU A 21 -6.45 8.84 -4.42
CA GLU A 21 -5.48 8.86 -5.53
C GLU A 21 -6.25 8.98 -6.85
N PRO A 22 -5.71 9.69 -7.86
CA PRO A 22 -6.29 9.71 -9.19
C PRO A 22 -6.56 8.31 -9.72
N GLY A 23 -7.67 8.12 -10.43
CA GLY A 23 -8.09 6.82 -10.98
C GLY A 23 -6.99 6.11 -11.78
N ASP A 24 -6.23 6.87 -12.57
CA ASP A 24 -5.12 6.33 -13.36
C ASP A 24 -4.02 5.70 -12.48
N LYS A 25 -3.72 6.30 -11.33
CA LYS A 25 -2.74 5.73 -10.40
C LYS A 25 -3.23 4.46 -9.72
N LEU A 26 -4.53 4.37 -9.44
CA LEU A 26 -5.12 3.13 -8.91
C LEU A 26 -5.00 1.99 -9.92
N ILE A 27 -5.20 2.29 -11.22
CA ILE A 27 -5.00 1.33 -12.31
C ILE A 27 -3.52 0.93 -12.40
N ASP A 28 -2.60 1.88 -12.29
CA ASP A 28 -1.17 1.59 -12.30
C ASP A 28 -0.75 0.69 -11.12
N TYR A 29 -1.22 0.99 -9.91
CA TYR A 29 -0.95 0.16 -8.73
C TYR A 29 -1.51 -1.26 -8.91
N TYR A 30 -2.75 -1.39 -9.36
CA TYR A 30 -3.34 -2.69 -9.65
C TYR A 30 -2.56 -3.46 -10.72
N THR A 31 -2.08 -2.76 -11.76
CA THR A 31 -1.24 -3.36 -12.80
C THR A 31 0.07 -3.88 -12.23
N TRP A 32 0.68 -3.15 -11.30
CA TRP A 32 1.89 -3.59 -10.60
C TRP A 32 1.65 -4.82 -9.73
N MET A 33 0.54 -4.85 -8.98
CA MET A 33 0.15 -6.02 -8.18
C MET A 33 0.03 -7.28 -9.07
N LEU A 34 -0.65 -7.17 -10.22
CA LEU A 34 -0.80 -8.29 -11.16
C LEU A 34 0.54 -8.75 -11.76
N ARG A 35 1.46 -7.81 -12.02
CA ARG A 35 2.80 -8.14 -12.52
C ARG A 35 3.60 -8.91 -11.48
N ILE A 36 3.58 -8.47 -10.22
CA ILE A 36 4.25 -9.17 -9.11
C ILE A 36 3.68 -10.58 -8.98
N ARG A 37 2.35 -10.72 -8.94
CA ARG A 37 1.68 -12.03 -8.87
C ARG A 37 2.09 -12.96 -10.02
N SER A 38 2.04 -12.47 -11.25
CA SER A 38 2.38 -13.27 -12.43
C SER A 38 3.85 -13.70 -12.41
N PHE A 39 4.75 -12.80 -12.00
CA PHE A 39 6.16 -13.10 -11.86
C PHE A 39 6.39 -14.20 -10.83
N GLU A 40 5.81 -14.07 -9.63
CA GLU A 40 5.95 -15.06 -8.57
C GLU A 40 5.42 -16.43 -8.94
N GLU A 41 4.29 -16.49 -9.65
CA GLU A 41 3.77 -17.76 -10.14
C GLU A 41 4.75 -18.45 -11.11
N GLN A 42 5.37 -17.70 -12.00
CA GLN A 42 6.36 -18.25 -12.93
C GLN A 42 7.66 -18.64 -12.22
N THR A 43 8.14 -17.88 -11.23
CA THR A 43 9.34 -18.24 -10.48
C THR A 43 9.12 -19.50 -9.65
N ILE A 44 7.93 -19.70 -9.05
CA ILE A 44 7.56 -20.95 -8.39
C ILE A 44 7.62 -22.12 -9.36
N ARG A 45 7.05 -21.97 -10.57
CA ARG A 45 7.06 -23.02 -11.59
C ARG A 45 8.50 -23.37 -12.00
N ALA A 46 9.34 -22.37 -12.28
CA ALA A 46 10.74 -22.56 -12.65
C ALA A 46 11.55 -23.22 -11.52
N TYR A 47 11.33 -22.80 -10.27
CA TYR A 47 11.98 -23.39 -9.10
C TYR A 47 11.57 -24.85 -8.89
N ARG A 48 10.28 -25.18 -9.02
CA ARG A 48 9.78 -26.57 -8.95
C ARG A 48 10.35 -27.46 -10.06
N GLN A 49 10.66 -26.89 -11.22
CA GLN A 49 11.31 -27.59 -12.33
C GLN A 49 12.83 -27.71 -12.17
N GLY A 50 13.41 -27.12 -11.11
CA GLY A 50 14.86 -27.12 -10.89
C GLY A 50 15.62 -26.17 -11.82
N LEU A 51 14.93 -25.27 -12.54
CA LEU A 51 15.54 -24.27 -13.42
C LEU A 51 16.13 -23.09 -12.63
N ALA A 52 15.67 -22.90 -11.39
CA ALA A 52 16.21 -21.94 -10.44
C ALA A 52 16.70 -22.69 -9.19
N GLY A 53 17.95 -22.44 -8.79
CA GLY A 53 18.57 -23.03 -7.59
C GLY A 53 18.63 -22.04 -6.41
N GLY A 54 19.05 -22.53 -5.25
CA GLY A 54 19.15 -21.73 -4.03
C GLY A 54 17.84 -21.69 -3.24
N TYR A 55 17.47 -20.52 -2.72
CA TYR A 55 16.25 -20.31 -1.95
C TYR A 55 15.29 -19.38 -2.70
N LEU A 56 14.01 -19.75 -2.77
CA LEU A 56 12.96 -18.91 -3.31
C LEU A 56 12.02 -18.48 -2.18
N HIS A 57 11.93 -17.18 -1.93
CA HIS A 57 10.91 -16.59 -1.06
C HIS A 57 9.85 -15.93 -1.93
N VAL A 58 8.58 -16.18 -1.58
CA VAL A 58 7.42 -15.75 -2.35
C VAL A 58 6.56 -14.89 -1.43
N TYR A 59 6.01 -13.81 -1.96
CA TYR A 59 5.16 -12.86 -1.27
C TYR A 59 3.73 -12.90 -1.82
N GLU A 60 3.26 -14.06 -2.29
CA GLU A 60 1.95 -14.21 -2.90
C GLU A 60 0.86 -13.78 -1.91
N GLY A 61 0.07 -12.76 -2.26
CA GLY A 61 -0.93 -12.16 -1.39
C GLY A 61 -0.43 -11.00 -0.52
N MET A 62 0.82 -10.57 -0.68
CA MET A 62 1.40 -9.37 -0.07
C MET A 62 1.79 -8.32 -1.12
N GLU A 63 1.25 -8.44 -2.33
CA GLU A 63 1.46 -7.49 -3.44
C GLU A 63 0.87 -6.10 -3.21
#